data_AF-A0AAW1NPU4-F1
#
_entry.id   AF-A0AAW1NPU4-F1
#
_cell.length_a   1.000
_cell.length_b   1.000
_cell.length_c   1.000
_cell.angle_alpha   90.00
_cell.angle_beta   90.00
_cell.angle_gamma   90.00
#
_symmetry.space_group_name_H-M   'P 1'
#
loop_
_entity.id
_entity.type
_entity.pdbx_description
1 polymer ?
#
loop_
_entity_poly.entity_id
_entity_poly.type
_entity_poly.pdbx_seq_one_letter_code
_entity_poly.pdbx_strand_id
1 'polypeptide(L)' 'MDNRCVNRIMTGASLGGALGGSIGALYGTYEAFRYKVPGIYKIRYIGQTTLGSAAVFGMFLGAGSLLHCGRSQGY' A
#
# COMPACT_ATOMS: atom_id res chain seq x y z
N MET A 1 -16.01 -19.14 4.35
CA MET A 1 -14.92 -18.26 3.87
C MET A 1 -13.67 -19.11 3.76
N ASP A 2 -13.15 -19.29 2.55
CA ASP A 2 -11.95 -20.10 2.33
C ASP A 2 -10.70 -19.43 2.92
N ASN A 3 -10.08 -20.06 3.92
CA ASN A 3 -8.84 -19.58 4.54
C ASN A 3 -7.73 -19.33 3.49
N ARG A 4 -7.68 -20.13 2.42
CA ARG A 4 -6.73 -19.97 1.31
C ARG A 4 -6.97 -18.68 0.53
N CYS A 5 -8.24 -18.29 0.38
CA CYS A 5 -8.56 -17.08 -0.33
C CYS A 5 -8.32 -15.83 0.51
N VAL A 6 -8.73 -15.85 1.78
CA VAL A 6 -8.43 -14.78 2.73
C VAL A 6 -6.92 -14.60 2.88
N ASN A 7 -6.15 -15.68 2.93
CA ASN A 7 -4.69 -15.61 3.00
C ASN A 7 -4.08 -14.95 1.77
N ARG A 8 -4.60 -15.21 0.55
CA ARG A 8 -4.16 -14.55 -0.70
C ARG A 8 -4.49 -13.06 -0.70
N ILE A 9 -5.69 -12.69 -0.27
CA ILE A 9 -6.10 -11.27 -0.13
C ILE A 9 -5.17 -10.56 0.86
N MET A 10 -4.89 -11.20 2.00
CA MET A 10 -3.97 -10.68 3.01
C MET A 10 -2.54 -10.55 2.50
N THR A 11 -2.04 -11.51 1.72
CA THR A 11 -0.71 -11.40 1.10
C THR A 11 -0.65 -10.29 0.05
N GLY A 12 -1.69 -10.13 -0.78
CA GLY A 12 -1.79 -9.04 -1.74
C GLY A 12 -1.82 -7.67 -1.05
N ALA A 13 -2.63 -7.53 -0.01
CA ALA A 13 -2.73 -6.31 0.77
C ALA A 13 -1.42 -5.99 1.53
N SER A 14 -0.76 -6.99 2.11
CA SER A 14 0.51 -6.79 2.82
C SER A 14 1.65 -6.40 1.89
N LEU A 15 1.73 -7.01 0.70
CA LEU A 15 2.69 -6.62 -0.34
C LEU A 15 2.43 -5.20 -0.84
N GLY A 16 1.16 -4.84 -1.11
CA GLY A 16 0.79 -3.49 -1.54
C GLY A 16 1.04 -2.43 -0.46
N GLY A 17 0.79 -2.76 0.80
CA GLY A 17 1.08 -1.88 1.94
C GLY A 17 2.59 -1.71 2.16
N ALA A 18 3.38 -2.78 2.08
CA ALA A 18 4.83 -2.72 2.23
C ALA A 18 5.49 -1.92 1.08
N LEU A 19 5.08 -2.15 -0.16
CA LEU A 19 5.59 -1.42 -1.34
C LEU A 19 5.15 0.05 -1.33
N GLY A 20 3.85 0.31 -1.14
CA GLY A 20 3.34 1.68 -1.08
C GLY A 20 3.89 2.47 0.11
N GLY A 21 4.17 1.79 1.22
CA GLY A 21 4.83 2.34 2.40
C GLY A 21 6.30 2.70 2.17
N SER A 22 7.06 1.79 1.56
CA SER A 22 8.50 2.02 1.28
C SER A 22 8.71 3.06 0.18
N ILE A 23 7.94 3.02 -0.91
CA ILE A 23 8.00 4.03 -1.97
C ILE A 23 7.53 5.39 -1.45
N GLY A 24 6.44 5.41 -0.68
CA GLY A 24 5.91 6.64 -0.07
C GLY A 24 6.88 7.28 0.91
N ALA A 25 7.59 6.47 1.71
CA ALA A 25 8.63 6.95 2.61
C ALA A 25 9.85 7.49 1.85
N LEU A 26 10.31 6.81 0.78
CA LEU A 26 11.43 7.26 -0.05
C LEU A 26 11.10 8.57 -0.78
N TYR A 27 9.98 8.62 -1.51
CA TYR A 27 9.58 9.83 -2.23
C TYR A 27 9.21 10.94 -1.27
N GLY A 28 8.47 10.64 -0.20
CA GLY A 28 8.12 11.63 0.81
C GLY A 28 9.38 12.23 1.45
N THR A 29 10.35 11.41 1.89
CA THR A 29 11.58 11.93 2.50
C THR A 29 12.44 12.70 1.51
N TYR A 30 12.51 12.26 0.24
CA TYR A 30 13.24 12.95 -0.82
C TYR A 30 12.65 14.35 -1.12
N GLU A 31 11.35 14.42 -1.36
CA GLU A 31 10.60 15.67 -1.56
C GLU A 31 10.81 16.61 -0.38
N ALA A 32 10.75 16.06 0.83
CA ALA A 32 10.81 16.83 2.04
C ALA A 32 12.22 17.41 2.30
N PHE A 33 13.29 16.68 1.97
CA PHE A 33 14.65 17.22 2.00
C PHE A 33 14.89 18.25 0.90
N ARG A 34 14.35 18.03 -0.30
CA ARG A 34 14.57 18.92 -1.46
C ARG A 34 13.80 20.24 -1.37
N TYR A 35 12.58 20.23 -0.82
CA TYR A 35 11.76 21.43 -0.66
C TYR A 35 12.09 22.29 0.58
N LYS A 36 13.12 21.95 1.37
CA LYS A 36 13.49 22.68 2.62
C LYS A 36 12.28 22.94 3.53
N VAL A 37 11.34 22.00 3.61
CA VAL A 37 10.10 22.19 4.37
C VAL A 37 10.42 22.23 5.87
N PRO A 38 10.17 23.35 6.59
CA PRO A 38 10.52 23.47 8.01
C PRO A 38 9.52 22.71 8.90
N GLY A 39 10.03 21.94 9.87
CA GLY A 39 9.28 21.46 11.04
C GLY A 39 8.32 20.27 10.85
N ILE A 40 7.29 20.20 11.70
CA ILE A 40 6.31 19.09 11.86
C ILE A 40 5.48 18.79 10.60
N TYR A 41 5.30 19.79 9.72
CA TYR A 41 4.58 19.62 8.44
C TYR A 41 5.30 18.65 7.48
N LYS A 42 6.62 18.52 7.62
CA LYS A 42 7.45 17.57 6.88
C LYS A 42 6.97 16.13 7.10
N ILE A 43 6.69 15.79 8.36
CA ILE A 43 6.30 14.45 8.81
C ILE A 43 4.85 14.15 8.42
N ARG A 44 3.98 15.16 8.52
CA ARG A 44 2.57 15.05 8.11
C ARG A 44 2.44 14.86 6.61
N TYR A 45 3.22 15.57 5.80
CA TYR A 45 3.22 15.46 4.35
C TYR A 45 3.76 14.10 3.89
N ILE A 46 4.91 13.68 4.41
CA ILE A 46 5.48 12.35 4.16
C ILE A 46 4.48 11.25 4.58
N GLY A 47 3.89 11.41 5.76
CA GLY A 47 2.89 10.46 6.28
C GLY A 47 1.66 10.38 5.38
N GLN A 48 1.13 11.51 4.90
CA GLN A 48 -0.03 11.55 4.00
C GLN A 48 0.27 10.95 2.63
N THR A 49 1.40 11.28 2.01
CA THR A 49 1.80 10.69 0.72
C THR A 49 2.04 9.19 0.86
N THR A 50 2.65 8.76 1.96
CA THR A 50 2.93 7.34 2.24
C THR A 50 1.66 6.53 2.52
N LEU A 51 0.74 7.07 3.32
CA LEU A 51 -0.55 6.43 3.57
C LEU A 51 -1.40 6.36 2.31
N GLY A 52 -1.39 7.42 1.50
CA GLY A 52 -2.11 7.46 0.22
C GLY A 52 -1.63 6.37 -0.74
N SER A 53 -0.30 6.25 -0.93
CA SER A 53 0.27 5.20 -1.78
C SER A 53 0.04 3.81 -1.20
N ALA A 54 0.28 3.60 0.09
CA ALA A 54 0.05 2.30 0.75
C ALA A 54 -1.41 1.84 0.66
N ALA A 55 -2.36 2.76 0.82
CA ALA A 55 -3.79 2.45 0.73
C ALA A 55 -4.19 2.04 -0.68
N VAL A 56 -3.76 2.77 -1.71
CA VAL A 56 -4.11 2.47 -3.10
C VAL A 56 -3.48 1.16 -3.57
N PHE A 57 -2.17 0.97 -3.33
CA PHE A 57 -1.49 -0.26 -3.72
C PHE A 57 -1.98 -1.47 -2.92
N GLY A 58 -2.23 -1.32 -1.63
CA GLY A 58 -2.81 -2.37 -0.77
C GLY A 58 -4.23 -2.76 -1.19
N MET A 59 -5.08 -1.78 -1.51
CA MET A 59 -6.45 -2.03 -1.96
C MET A 59 -6.48 -2.66 -3.35
N PHE A 60 -5.63 -2.21 -4.28
CA PHE A 60 -5.56 -2.77 -5.63
C PHE A 60 -5.04 -4.22 -5.64
N LEU A 61 -3.95 -4.50 -4.93
CA LEU A 61 -3.38 -5.85 -4.85
C LEU A 61 -4.24 -6.79 -3.99
N GLY A 62 -4.85 -6.28 -2.92
CA GLY A 62 -5.83 -7.03 -2.12
C GLY A 62 -7.07 -7.40 -2.94
N ALA A 63 -7.67 -6.44 -3.67
CA ALA A 63 -8.84 -6.68 -4.52
C ALA A 63 -8.51 -7.56 -5.75
N GLY A 64 -7.34 -7.38 -6.37
CA GLY A 64 -6.86 -8.24 -7.45
C GLY A 64 -6.67 -9.69 -7.02
N SER A 65 -6.22 -9.90 -5.77
CA SER A 65 -6.09 -11.23 -5.18
C SER A 65 -7.44 -11.91 -4.93
N LEU A 66 -8.49 -11.12 -4.65
CA LEU A 66 -9.86 -11.59 -4.49
C LEU A 66 -10.43 -12.10 -5.83
N LEU A 67 -10.23 -11.36 -6.93
CA LEU A 67 -10.62 -11.80 -8.28
C LEU A 67 -9.93 -13.11 -8.69
N HIS A 68 -8.67 -13.28 -8.29
CA HIS A 68 -7.91 -14.50 -8.60
C HIS A 68 -8.41 -15.73 -7.81
N CYS A 69 -8.98 -15.55 -6.61
CA CYS A 69 -9.70 -16.64 -5.94
C CYS A 69 -11.03 -16.97 -6.60
N GLY A 70 -11.79 -15.95 -6.99
CA GLY A 70 -13.10 -16.15 -7.62
C GLY A 70 -12.99 -16.99 -8.90
N ARG A 71 -11.86 -16.88 -9.61
CA ARG A 71 -11.54 -17.70 -10.78
C ARG A 71 -11.14 -19.15 -10.44
N SER A 72 -10.68 -19.43 -9.22
CA SER A 72 -10.29 -20.78 -8.76
C SER A 72 -11.44 -21.58 -8.13
N GLN A 73 -12.58 -20.94 -7.84
CA GLN A 73 -13.81 -21.53 -7.29
C GLN A 73 -14.87 -21.71 -8.40
N GLY A 74 -14.41 -21.99 -9.62
CA GLY A 74 -15.22 -22.28 -10.80
C GLY A 74 -14.94 -23.67 -11.36
N TYR A 75 -14.70 -24.65 -10.48
CA TYR A 75 -14.78 -26.09 -10.75
C TYR A 75 -15.32 -26.80 -9.51
#